data_AF-A0A1C6FZ24-F1
#
_entry.id   AF-A0A1C6FZ24-F1
#
_cell.length_a   1.000
_cell.length_b   1.000
_cell.length_c   1.000
_cell.angle_alpha   90.00
_cell.angle_beta   90.00
_cell.angle_gamma   90.00
#
_symmetry.space_group_name_H-M   'P 1'
#
loop_
_entity.id
_entity.type
_entity.pdbx_description
1 polymer ?
#
loop_
_entity_poly.entity_id
_entity_poly.type
_entity_poly.pdbx_seq_one_letter_code
_entity_poly.pdbx_strand_id
1 'polypeptide(L)' 'MDNKSEDRWIGIEDASIYLGVNKDTIRNWIKKGNGIPAHKIGKLWKFKKSELDNWVKSGESAK' A
#
# COMPACT_ATOMS: atom_id res chain seq x y z
N MET A 1 23.57 14.02 8.31
CA MET A 1 23.25 13.28 7.06
C MET A 1 22.21 12.22 7.39
N ASP A 2 20.95 12.60 7.33
CA ASP A 2 19.82 11.68 7.53
C ASP A 2 19.70 10.82 6.27
N ASN A 3 20.03 9.54 6.40
CA ASN A 3 19.88 8.55 5.35
C ASN A 3 18.41 8.50 4.89
N LYS A 4 18.10 9.24 3.84
CA LYS A 4 16.80 9.34 3.17
C LYS A 4 16.58 8.12 2.26
N SER A 5 16.89 6.94 2.79
CA SER A 5 17.11 5.73 2.01
C SER A 5 16.36 4.56 2.61
N GLU A 6 15.05 4.64 2.82
CA GLU A 6 14.30 3.40 3.04
C GLU A 6 12.96 3.44 2.34
N ASP A 7 13.03 2.94 1.11
CA ASP A 7 11.94 2.33 0.40
C ASP A 7 11.39 1.12 1.20
N ARG A 8 10.79 1.38 2.37
CA ARG A 8 10.30 0.32 3.24
C ARG A 8 9.06 -0.27 2.58
N TRP A 9 9.27 -1.46 2.02
CA TRP A 9 8.21 -2.35 1.54
C TRP A 9 7.35 -2.80 2.72
N ILE A 10 6.19 -2.19 2.88
CA ILE A 10 5.22 -2.51 3.93
C ILE A 10 4.29 -3.66 3.48
N GLY A 11 3.90 -4.53 4.39
CA GLY A 11 2.96 -5.62 4.08
C GLY A 11 1.51 -5.14 3.99
N ILE A 12 0.59 -6.07 3.71
CA ILE A 12 -0.86 -5.81 3.82
C ILE A 12 -1.22 -5.37 5.25
N GLU A 13 -0.58 -5.94 6.26
CA GLU A 13 -0.85 -5.65 7.68
C GLU A 13 -0.41 -4.24 8.05
N ASP A 14 0.83 -3.88 7.72
CA ASP A 14 1.34 -2.53 7.91
C ASP A 14 0.55 -1.49 7.10
N ALA A 15 0.18 -1.80 5.85
CA ALA A 15 -0.66 -0.91 5.05
C ALA A 15 -2.03 -0.71 5.68
N SER A 16 -2.65 -1.78 6.19
CA SER A 16 -3.91 -1.73 6.95
C SER A 16 -3.80 -0.82 8.17
N ILE A 17 -2.73 -0.94 8.96
CA ILE A 17 -2.48 -0.06 10.12
C ILE A 17 -2.22 1.38 9.67
N TYR A 18 -1.43 1.58 8.62
CA TYR A 18 -1.06 2.89 8.09
C TYR A 18 -2.27 3.67 7.57
N LEU A 19 -3.17 2.99 6.89
CA LEU A 19 -4.40 3.56 6.31
C LEU A 19 -5.57 3.58 7.31
N GLY A 20 -5.48 2.86 8.42
CA GLY A 20 -6.59 2.67 9.35
C GLY A 20 -7.76 1.86 8.77
N VAL A 21 -7.49 0.97 7.80
CA VAL A 21 -8.51 0.12 7.15
C VAL A 21 -8.25 -1.35 7.43
N ASN A 22 -9.25 -2.21 7.23
CA ASN A 22 -9.08 -3.65 7.43
C ASN A 22 -8.22 -4.29 6.30
N LYS A 23 -7.49 -5.36 6.63
CA LYS A 23 -6.69 -6.17 5.69
C LYS A 23 -7.55 -6.70 4.53
N ASP A 24 -8.82 -7.03 4.81
CA ASP A 24 -9.78 -7.42 3.78
C ASP A 24 -10.09 -6.31 2.79
N THR A 25 -10.14 -5.05 3.25
CA THR A 25 -10.29 -3.88 2.37
C THR A 25 -9.10 -3.74 1.44
N ILE A 26 -7.87 -3.88 1.97
CA ILE A 26 -6.64 -3.87 1.16
C ILE A 26 -6.68 -4.99 0.11
N ARG A 27 -7.03 -6.23 0.51
CA ARG A 27 -7.17 -7.36 -0.43
C ARG A 27 -8.23 -7.10 -1.49
N ASN A 28 -9.35 -6.48 -1.11
CA ASN A 28 -10.40 -6.11 -2.04
C ASN A 28 -9.92 -5.08 -3.06
N TRP A 29 -9.09 -4.10 -2.67
CA TRP A 29 -8.48 -3.15 -3.60
C TRP A 29 -7.50 -3.79 -4.57
N ILE A 30 -6.67 -4.74 -4.10
CA ILE A 30 -5.79 -5.53 -4.98
C ILE A 30 -6.63 -6.31 -5.99
N LYS A 31 -7.75 -6.91 -5.55
CA LYS A 31 -8.63 -7.73 -6.40
C LYS A 31 -9.46 -6.89 -7.37
N LYS A 32 -9.98 -5.75 -6.94
CA LYS A 32 -10.76 -4.84 -7.78
C LYS A 32 -9.90 -4.09 -8.81
N GLY A 33 -8.59 -4.02 -8.60
CA GLY A 33 -7.70 -3.28 -9.49
C GLY A 33 -7.87 -1.76 -9.36
N ASN A 34 -8.21 -1.25 -8.17
CA ASN A 34 -8.42 0.18 -7.88
C ASN A 34 -7.11 1.02 -7.91
N GLY A 35 -6.10 0.60 -8.67
CA GLY A 35 -4.84 1.34 -8.78
C GLY A 35 -3.95 1.31 -7.52
N ILE A 36 -4.24 0.44 -6.54
CA ILE A 36 -3.36 0.32 -5.37
C ILE A 36 -1.99 -0.23 -5.80
N PRO A 37 -0.87 0.42 -5.43
CA PRO A 37 0.48 0.01 -5.82
C PRO A 37 0.94 -1.21 -5.01
N ALA A 38 0.32 -2.35 -5.33
CA ALA A 38 0.61 -3.64 -4.75
C ALA A 38 1.63 -4.39 -5.62
N HIS A 39 2.78 -4.68 -5.05
CA HIS A 39 3.82 -5.46 -5.72
C HIS A 39 3.87 -6.86 -5.12
N LYS A 40 3.88 -7.88 -5.98
CA LYS A 40 3.99 -9.26 -5.54
C LYS A 40 5.47 -9.64 -5.39
N ILE A 41 5.91 -9.80 -4.15
CA ILE A 41 7.28 -10.25 -3.84
C ILE A 41 7.17 -11.68 -3.29
N GLY A 42 7.48 -12.65 -4.17
CA GLY A 42 7.30 -14.07 -3.89
C GLY A 42 5.82 -14.45 -3.73
N LYS A 43 5.43 -14.92 -2.54
CA LYS A 43 4.05 -15.28 -2.20
C LYS A 43 3.29 -14.15 -1.48
N LEU A 44 3.99 -13.08 -1.11
CA LEU A 44 3.43 -11.99 -0.31
C LEU A 44 3.23 -10.74 -1.17
N TRP A 45 2.16 -10.00 -0.86
CA TRP A 45 1.95 -8.66 -1.40
C TRP A 45 2.64 -7.63 -0.51
N LYS A 46 3.44 -6.78 -1.14
CA LYS A 46 4.19 -5.70 -0.53
C LYS A 46 3.81 -4.39 -1.20
N PHE A 47 3.77 -3.33 -0.42
CA PHE A 47 3.44 -1.99 -0.87
C PHE A 47 4.61 -1.09 -0.58
N LYS A 48 4.85 -0.14 -1.48
CA LYS A 48 5.86 0.89 -1.27
C LYS A 48 5.18 2.06 -0.58
N LYS A 49 5.67 2.44 0.61
CA LYS A 49 5.03 3.49 1.41
C LYS A 49 4.85 4.80 0.62
N SER A 50 5.85 5.17 -0.19
CA SER A 50 5.79 6.37 -1.03
C SER A 50 4.71 6.30 -2.11
N GLU A 51 4.55 5.15 -2.78
CA GLU A 51 3.48 5.00 -3.78
C GLU A 51 2.11 4.94 -3.10
N LEU A 52 2.01 4.26 -1.95
CA LEU A 52 0.77 4.19 -1.19
C LEU A 52 0.33 5.58 -0.72
N ASP A 53 1.25 6.39 -0.18
CA ASP A 53 0.96 7.78 0.22
C ASP A 53 0.45 8.62 -0.95
N ASN A 54 1.11 8.47 -2.11
CA ASN A 54 0.72 9.18 -3.32
C ASN A 54 -0.67 8.73 -3.82
N TRP A 55 -0.96 7.43 -3.78
CA TRP A 55 -2.27 6.87 -4.15
C TRP A 55 -3.39 7.36 -3.20
N VAL A 56 -3.12 7.37 -1.89
CA VAL A 56 -4.07 7.91 -0.89
C VAL A 56 -4.34 9.39 -1.14
N LYS A 57 -3.27 10.18 -1.39
CA LYS A 57 -3.40 11.60 -1.73
C LYS A 57 -4.09 11.85 -3.07
N SER A 58 -3.92 10.96 -4.04
CA SER A 58 -4.56 11.02 -5.36
C SER A 58 -6.09 10.93 -5.27
N GLY A 59 -6.64 10.48 -4.13
CA GLY A 59 -8.09 10.37 -3.93
C GLY A 59 -8.71 9.19 -4.70
N GLU A 60 -7.90 8.34 -5.32
CA GLU A 60 -8.35 7.10 -5.99
C GLU A 60 -8.90 6.07 -5.01
N SER A 61 -8.67 6.27 -3.70
CA SER A 61 -9.27 5.49 -2.62
C SER A 61 -10.78 5.78 -2.44
N ALA A 62 -11.32 6.83 -3.05
CA ALA A 62 -12.67 7.34 -2.81
C ALA A 62 -13.65 7.21 -4.01
N LYS A 63 -13.32 6.40 -5.04
CA LYS A 63 -14.23 6.16 -6.18
C LYS A 63 -14.95 4.83 -6.11
#